data_AF-A0A9W3SZF3-F1
#
_entry.id   AF-A0A9W3SZF3-F1
#
_cell.length_a   1.000
_cell.length_b   1.000
_cell.length_c   1.000
_cell.angle_alpha   90.00
_cell.angle_beta   90.00
_cell.angle_gamma   90.00
#
_symmetry.space_group_name_H-M   'P 1'
#
loop_
_entity.id
_entity.type
_entity.pdbx_description
1 polymer ?
#
loop_
_entity_poly.entity_id
_entity_poly.type
_entity_poly.pdbx_seq_one_letter_code
_entity_poly.pdbx_strand_id
1 'polypeptide(L)'
;MIHNEDSEQFLSLINEWYTAIRQRNLEKSINLKTNIDLSIDKFEQDLNLILHYHLVNFRYDYLIDKFSIKAGRFDIIDRYDIHNVPSVNSPILYYYYFFKALYYNVIGNYKDSMCYYYKAESYLPALSDKLEQAEFFYMLGCVKYESFQGTLALKEVENAKQIFSRDSKYITNVAFCENTLDLFIHKLKNFLLRKSIFIRH
;
A
#
# COMPACT_ATOMS: atom_id res chain seq x y z
N MET A 1 20.95 19.67 -21.70
CA MET A 1 20.77 20.05 -20.27
C MET A 1 19.33 20.49 -19.95
N ILE A 2 18.32 19.89 -20.60
CA ILE A 2 16.88 20.16 -20.33
C ILE A 2 16.28 19.07 -19.41
N HIS A 3 17.02 17.98 -19.15
CA HIS A 3 16.48 16.79 -18.49
C HIS A 3 16.24 16.88 -16.97
N ASN A 4 16.76 17.87 -16.24
CA ASN A 4 16.63 17.85 -14.78
C ASN A 4 15.32 18.48 -14.27
N GLU A 5 14.95 19.67 -14.77
CA GLU A 5 13.73 20.36 -14.32
C GLU A 5 12.44 19.63 -14.72
N ASP A 6 12.36 19.12 -15.94
CA ASP A 6 11.20 18.35 -16.40
C ASP A 6 11.01 17.05 -15.60
N SER A 7 12.12 16.37 -15.25
CA SER A 7 12.09 15.13 -14.46
C SER A 7 11.70 15.41 -13.00
N GLU A 8 12.18 16.50 -12.41
CA GLU A 8 11.78 16.93 -11.07
C GLU A 8 10.29 17.30 -11.01
N GLN A 9 9.78 18.01 -12.02
CA GLN A 9 8.36 18.33 -12.12
C GLN A 9 7.50 17.07 -12.27
N PHE A 10 7.92 16.13 -13.10
CA PHE A 10 7.21 14.87 -13.29
C PHE A 10 7.23 13.99 -12.04
N LEU A 11 8.37 13.93 -11.34
CA LEU A 11 8.46 13.26 -10.04
C LEU A 11 7.51 13.89 -9.01
N SER A 12 7.39 15.22 -8.99
CA SER A 12 6.45 15.93 -8.14
C SER A 12 4.99 15.53 -8.44
N LEU A 13 4.62 15.41 -9.73
CA LEU A 13 3.30 14.94 -10.14
C LEU A 13 3.03 13.49 -9.69
N ILE A 14 4.02 12.59 -9.79
CA ILE A 14 3.91 11.21 -9.29
C ILE A 14 3.69 11.21 -7.77
N ASN A 15 4.43 12.03 -7.02
CA ASN A 15 4.29 12.15 -5.56
C ASN A 15 2.94 12.74 -5.14
N GLU A 16 2.43 13.72 -5.88
CA GLU A 16 1.10 14.28 -5.66
C GLU A 16 0.01 13.24 -5.94
N TRP A 17 0.16 12.49 -7.04
CA TRP A 17 -0.75 11.39 -7.37
C TRP A 17 -0.75 10.32 -6.29
N TYR A 18 0.43 9.94 -5.80
CA TYR A 18 0.55 9.01 -4.70
C TYR A 18 -0.13 9.52 -3.43
N THR A 19 0.05 10.81 -3.10
CA THR A 19 -0.65 11.43 -1.96
C THR A 19 -2.18 11.37 -2.12
N ALA A 20 -2.71 11.64 -3.31
CA ALA A 20 -4.15 11.52 -3.59
C ALA A 20 -4.66 10.07 -3.42
N ILE A 21 -3.87 9.08 -3.85
CA ILE A 21 -4.18 7.65 -3.67
C ILE A 21 -4.29 7.29 -2.19
N ARG A 22 -3.33 7.72 -1.36
CA ARG A 22 -3.29 7.43 0.08
C ARG A 22 -4.41 8.12 0.86
N GLN A 23 -4.80 9.32 0.41
CA GLN A 23 -5.99 10.04 0.90
C GLN A 23 -7.32 9.44 0.40
N ARG A 24 -7.26 8.43 -0.48
CA ARG A 24 -8.44 7.82 -1.13
C ARG A 24 -9.31 8.85 -1.87
N ASN A 25 -8.69 9.92 -2.36
CA ASN A 25 -9.36 10.93 -3.17
C ASN A 25 -9.41 10.43 -4.62
N LEU A 26 -10.48 9.70 -4.97
CA LEU A 26 -10.63 9.04 -6.27
C LEU A 26 -10.63 10.04 -7.43
N GLU A 27 -11.39 11.13 -7.31
CA GLU A 27 -11.48 12.16 -8.35
C GLU A 27 -10.10 12.75 -8.66
N LYS A 28 -9.39 13.23 -7.64
CA LYS A 28 -8.05 13.79 -7.81
C LYS A 28 -7.07 12.74 -8.36
N SER A 29 -7.16 11.51 -7.88
CA SER A 29 -6.28 10.42 -8.31
C SER A 29 -6.47 10.06 -9.80
N ILE A 30 -7.71 9.98 -10.27
CA ILE A 30 -8.05 9.72 -11.68
C ILE A 30 -7.55 10.86 -12.59
N ASN A 31 -7.78 12.11 -12.18
CA ASN A 31 -7.35 13.28 -12.93
C ASN A 31 -5.82 13.35 -13.07
N LEU A 32 -5.09 13.13 -11.97
CA LEU A 32 -3.63 13.10 -12.00
C LEU A 32 -3.08 11.95 -12.85
N LYS A 33 -3.68 10.75 -12.75
CA LYS A 33 -3.29 9.59 -13.58
C LYS A 33 -3.39 9.91 -15.07
N THR A 34 -4.50 10.49 -15.48
CA THR A 34 -4.74 10.86 -16.89
C THR A 34 -3.65 11.79 -17.41
N ASN A 35 -3.25 12.80 -16.63
CA ASN A 35 -2.20 13.74 -17.02
C ASN A 35 -0.80 13.10 -17.06
N ILE A 36 -0.49 12.24 -16.08
CA ILE A 36 0.80 11.53 -16.00
C ILE A 36 0.96 10.58 -17.19
N ASP A 37 -0.07 9.83 -17.55
CA ASP A 37 -0.03 8.90 -18.67
C ASP A 37 0.20 9.58 -20.02
N LEU A 38 -0.24 10.82 -20.20
CA LEU A 38 0.00 11.58 -21.44
C LEU A 38 1.47 12.01 -21.61
N SER A 39 2.28 11.93 -20.55
CA SER A 39 3.65 12.45 -20.54
C SER A 39 4.71 11.41 -20.17
N ILE A 40 4.31 10.21 -19.74
CA ILE A 40 5.22 9.15 -19.29
C ILE A 40 6.26 8.74 -20.35
N ASP A 41 5.86 8.70 -21.63
CA ASP A 41 6.73 8.29 -22.74
C ASP A 41 7.98 9.17 -22.87
N LYS A 42 7.92 10.42 -22.41
CA LYS A 42 9.06 11.35 -22.42
C LYS A 42 10.17 10.93 -21.46
N PHE A 43 9.85 10.09 -20.48
CA PHE A 43 10.73 9.73 -19.38
C PHE A 43 11.17 8.26 -19.42
N GLU A 44 10.88 7.51 -20.49
CA GLU A 44 11.18 6.06 -20.59
C GLU A 44 12.63 5.69 -20.28
N GLN A 45 13.57 6.60 -20.55
CA GLN A 45 15.00 6.40 -20.31
C GLN A 45 15.43 6.68 -18.86
N ASP A 46 14.61 7.36 -18.06
CA ASP A 46 14.86 7.56 -16.62
C ASP A 46 14.29 6.37 -15.83
N LEU A 47 15.14 5.36 -15.64
CA LEU A 47 14.75 4.11 -14.98
C LEU A 47 14.19 4.30 -13.57
N ASN A 48 14.68 5.29 -12.82
CA ASN A 48 14.19 5.55 -11.46
C ASN A 48 12.78 6.16 -11.50
N LEU A 49 12.56 7.10 -12.42
CA LEU A 49 11.28 7.77 -12.57
C LEU A 49 10.20 6.84 -13.11
N ILE A 50 10.56 5.99 -14.09
CA ILE A 50 9.65 4.97 -14.62
C ILE A 50 9.35 3.89 -13.58
N LEU A 51 10.34 3.43 -12.81
CA LEU A 51 10.11 2.50 -11.71
C LEU A 51 9.14 3.10 -10.69
N HIS A 52 9.34 4.36 -10.31
CA HIS A 52 8.44 5.06 -9.38
C HIS A 52 7.03 5.14 -9.93
N TYR A 53 6.86 5.52 -11.21
CA TYR A 53 5.57 5.49 -11.88
C TYR A 53 4.91 4.12 -11.81
N HIS A 54 5.61 3.04 -12.15
CA HIS A 54 5.04 1.69 -12.14
C HIS A 54 4.61 1.23 -10.74
N LEU A 55 5.39 1.57 -9.70
CA LEU A 55 5.03 1.32 -8.31
C LEU A 55 3.73 2.05 -7.93
N VAL A 56 3.63 3.35 -8.20
CA VAL A 56 2.42 4.13 -7.89
C VAL A 56 1.23 3.68 -8.73
N ASN A 57 1.45 3.28 -9.99
CA ASN A 57 0.41 2.75 -10.86
C ASN A 57 -0.15 1.42 -10.38
N PHE A 58 0.69 0.51 -9.88
CA PHE A 58 0.20 -0.69 -9.20
C PHE A 58 -0.67 -0.33 -7.98
N ARG A 59 -0.22 0.64 -7.18
CA ARG A 59 -0.96 1.07 -5.98
C ARG A 59 -2.26 1.80 -6.32
N TYR A 60 -2.33 2.46 -7.48
CA TYR A 60 -3.56 3.00 -8.06
C TYR A 60 -4.54 1.89 -8.46
N ASP A 61 -4.09 0.86 -9.19
CA ASP A 61 -4.94 -0.28 -9.54
C ASP A 61 -5.53 -0.94 -8.28
N TYR A 62 -4.72 -1.04 -7.23
CA TYR A 62 -5.16 -1.54 -5.93
C TYR A 62 -6.26 -0.68 -5.29
N LEU A 63 -6.20 0.65 -5.46
CA LEU A 63 -7.24 1.57 -4.96
C LEU A 63 -8.55 1.43 -5.75
N ILE A 64 -8.45 1.39 -7.09
CA ILE A 64 -9.60 1.42 -8.00
C ILE A 64 -10.37 0.10 -7.95
N ASP A 65 -9.67 -1.01 -8.16
CA ASP A 65 -10.28 -2.33 -8.10
C ASP A 65 -9.21 -3.40 -7.83
N LYS A 66 -8.93 -3.61 -6.54
CA LYS A 66 -8.01 -4.68 -6.12
C LYS A 66 -8.43 -6.08 -6.61
N PHE A 67 -9.71 -6.34 -6.87
CA PHE A 67 -10.16 -7.67 -7.29
C PHE A 67 -9.92 -7.92 -8.79
N SER A 68 -9.69 -6.86 -9.57
CA SER A 68 -9.31 -6.96 -10.98
C SER A 68 -7.86 -7.39 -11.19
N ILE A 69 -6.98 -7.18 -10.20
CA ILE A 69 -5.54 -7.48 -10.30
C ILE A 69 -5.33 -8.98 -10.52
N LYS A 70 -4.59 -9.31 -11.58
CA LYS A 70 -4.27 -10.68 -11.98
C LYS A 70 -2.82 -11.03 -11.67
N ALA A 71 -2.54 -12.34 -11.66
CA ALA A 71 -1.17 -12.84 -11.66
C ALA A 71 -0.37 -12.23 -12.82
N GLY A 72 0.88 -11.87 -12.55
CA GLY A 72 1.78 -11.21 -13.50
C GLY A 72 1.70 -9.67 -13.51
N ARG A 73 0.73 -9.06 -12.83
CA ARG A 73 0.58 -7.58 -12.82
C ARG A 73 1.82 -6.85 -12.29
N PHE A 74 2.57 -7.50 -11.40
CA PHE A 74 3.79 -6.96 -10.78
C PHE A 74 5.06 -7.22 -11.61
N ASP A 75 4.99 -8.05 -12.66
CA ASP A 75 6.17 -8.49 -13.42
C ASP A 75 6.91 -7.32 -14.07
N ILE A 76 6.20 -6.25 -14.46
CA ILE A 76 6.83 -5.04 -14.99
C ILE A 76 7.77 -4.38 -13.99
N ILE A 77 7.42 -4.37 -12.70
CA ILE A 77 8.24 -3.81 -11.63
C ILE A 77 9.40 -4.77 -11.31
N ASP A 78 9.17 -6.08 -11.36
CA ASP A 78 10.19 -7.10 -11.11
C ASP A 78 11.29 -7.18 -12.18
N ARG A 79 11.09 -6.56 -13.34
CA ARG A 79 12.14 -6.42 -14.37
C ARG A 79 13.23 -5.42 -14.02
N TYR A 80 12.98 -4.52 -13.07
CA TYR A 80 13.97 -3.53 -12.65
C TYR A 80 14.97 -4.13 -11.68
N ASP A 81 16.25 -3.82 -11.86
CA ASP A 81 17.30 -4.25 -10.94
C ASP A 81 17.26 -3.41 -9.64
N ILE A 82 16.40 -3.84 -8.73
CA ILE A 82 16.26 -3.23 -7.41
C ILE A 82 17.55 -3.33 -6.57
N HIS A 83 18.49 -4.21 -6.91
CA HIS A 83 19.74 -4.37 -6.16
C HIS A 83 20.72 -3.23 -6.42
N ASN A 84 20.55 -2.50 -7.52
CA ASN A 84 21.32 -1.28 -7.82
C ASN A 84 20.73 -0.02 -7.17
N VAL A 85 19.53 -0.10 -6.58
CA VAL A 85 18.97 1.00 -5.81
C VAL A 85 19.72 1.10 -4.48
N PRO A 86 20.20 2.29 -4.06
CA PRO A 86 20.86 2.46 -2.77
C PRO A 86 20.02 1.85 -1.64
N SER A 87 20.61 0.92 -0.88
CA SER A 87 19.86 0.12 0.09
C SER A 87 19.51 0.88 1.37
N VAL A 88 20.27 1.92 1.71
CA VAL A 88 20.10 2.68 2.95
C VAL A 88 19.04 3.75 2.75
N ASN A 89 18.00 3.74 3.59
CA ASN A 89 16.93 4.74 3.63
C ASN A 89 16.18 4.97 2.30
N SER A 90 16.13 3.98 1.40
CA SER A 90 15.47 4.14 0.10
C SER A 90 13.95 3.97 0.18
N PRO A 91 13.17 5.03 -0.10
CA PRO A 91 11.70 4.93 -0.17
C PRO A 91 11.26 4.02 -1.32
N ILE A 92 12.01 3.97 -2.42
CA ILE A 92 11.73 3.10 -3.56
C ILE A 92 11.78 1.62 -3.18
N LEU A 93 12.78 1.20 -2.40
CA LEU A 93 12.87 -0.19 -1.93
C LEU A 93 11.75 -0.52 -0.95
N TYR A 94 11.39 0.42 -0.08
CA TYR A 94 10.22 0.27 0.77
C TYR A 94 8.95 0.07 -0.07
N TYR A 95 8.68 0.94 -1.05
CA TYR A 95 7.49 0.84 -1.91
C TYR A 95 7.50 -0.46 -2.70
N TYR A 96 8.64 -0.88 -3.23
CA TYR A 96 8.78 -2.16 -3.90
C TYR A 96 8.35 -3.31 -2.98
N TYR A 97 8.91 -3.42 -1.78
CA TYR A 97 8.57 -4.52 -0.88
C TYR A 97 7.13 -4.44 -0.39
N PHE A 98 6.64 -3.25 -0.04
CA PHE A 98 5.28 -3.06 0.44
C PHE A 98 4.25 -3.40 -0.63
N PHE A 99 4.40 -2.87 -1.85
CA PHE A 99 3.46 -3.13 -2.94
C PHE A 99 3.55 -4.56 -3.45
N LYS A 100 4.73 -5.19 -3.40
CA LYS A 100 4.86 -6.61 -3.69
C LYS A 100 4.14 -7.48 -2.65
N ALA A 101 4.14 -7.06 -1.38
CA ALA A 101 3.33 -7.70 -0.35
C ALA A 101 1.83 -7.60 -0.64
N LEU A 102 1.36 -6.43 -1.08
CA LEU A 102 -0.02 -6.21 -1.52
C LEU A 102 -0.40 -7.09 -2.72
N TYR A 103 0.48 -7.17 -3.72
CA TYR A 103 0.28 -8.03 -4.89
C TYR A 103 0.07 -9.49 -4.47
N TYR A 104 0.98 -10.04 -3.67
CA TYR A 104 0.86 -11.42 -3.20
C TYR A 104 -0.40 -11.66 -2.37
N ASN A 105 -0.83 -10.68 -1.56
CA ASN A 105 -2.09 -10.78 -0.82
C ASN A 105 -3.29 -10.92 -1.77
N VAL A 106 -3.36 -10.08 -2.80
CA VAL A 106 -4.47 -10.05 -3.75
C VAL A 106 -4.58 -11.34 -4.57
N ILE A 107 -3.45 -11.94 -4.92
CA ILE A 107 -3.44 -13.23 -5.64
C ILE A 107 -3.52 -14.45 -4.71
N GLY A 108 -3.78 -14.24 -3.41
CA GLY A 108 -4.00 -15.31 -2.44
C GLY A 108 -2.74 -16.01 -1.93
N ASN A 109 -1.54 -15.46 -2.20
CA ASN A 109 -0.27 -15.98 -1.70
C ASN A 109 0.13 -15.29 -0.39
N TYR A 110 -0.54 -15.67 0.71
CA TYR A 110 -0.34 -15.05 2.02
C TYR A 110 1.05 -15.27 2.62
N LYS A 111 1.71 -16.39 2.29
CA LYS A 111 3.06 -16.70 2.77
C LYS A 111 4.07 -15.69 2.23
N ASP A 112 4.12 -15.51 0.91
CA ASP A 112 5.03 -14.57 0.30
C ASP A 112 4.65 -13.13 0.65
N SER A 113 3.35 -12.82 0.73
CA SER A 113 2.86 -11.53 1.20
C SER A 113 3.47 -11.15 2.55
N MET A 114 3.41 -12.03 3.55
CA MET A 114 3.99 -11.78 4.87
C MET A 114 5.52 -11.62 4.83
N CYS A 115 6.23 -12.43 4.03
CA CYS A 115 7.68 -12.26 3.85
C CYS A 115 8.04 -10.87 3.31
N TYR A 116 7.26 -10.34 2.36
CA TYR A 116 7.46 -9.01 1.79
C TYR A 116 7.03 -7.89 2.74
N TYR A 117 6.01 -8.09 3.57
CA TYR A 117 5.69 -7.16 4.66
C TYR A 117 6.86 -6.99 5.63
N TYR A 118 7.50 -8.08 6.06
CA TYR A 118 8.67 -7.98 6.96
C TYR A 118 9.86 -7.26 6.31
N LYS A 119 10.07 -7.47 5.00
CA LYS A 119 11.08 -6.71 4.25
C LYS A 119 10.73 -5.23 4.19
N ALA A 120 9.48 -4.86 3.96
CA ALA A 120 9.07 -3.46 3.96
C ALA A 120 9.18 -2.82 5.36
N GLU A 121 8.81 -3.56 6.41
CA GLU A 121 8.87 -3.09 7.80
C GLU A 121 10.28 -2.66 8.22
N SER A 122 11.34 -3.34 7.73
CA SER A 122 12.72 -2.97 8.06
C SER A 122 13.14 -1.60 7.52
N TYR A 123 12.43 -1.06 6.53
CA TYR A 123 12.66 0.29 5.98
C TYR A 123 11.77 1.35 6.64
N LEU A 124 10.73 0.95 7.36
CA LEU A 124 9.76 1.85 7.97
C LEU A 124 10.38 2.89 8.94
N PRO A 125 11.38 2.56 9.78
CA PRO A 125 12.03 3.53 10.67
C PRO A 125 12.75 4.67 9.93
N ALA A 126 13.21 4.42 8.71
CA ALA A 126 13.88 5.42 7.88
C ALA A 126 12.89 6.39 7.21
N LEU A 127 11.60 6.03 7.13
CA LEU A 127 10.58 6.89 6.55
C LEU A 127 10.12 7.94 7.56
N SER A 128 10.32 9.21 7.22
CA SER A 128 9.75 10.33 7.97
C SER A 128 8.24 10.48 7.77
N ASP A 129 7.69 9.87 6.71
CA ASP A 129 6.29 10.00 6.33
C ASP A 129 5.36 9.17 7.23
N LYS A 130 4.73 9.85 8.19
CA LYS A 130 3.75 9.23 9.10
C LYS A 130 2.51 8.71 8.38
N LEU A 131 2.13 9.29 7.25
CA LEU A 131 1.00 8.79 6.48
C LEU A 131 1.30 7.39 5.95
N GLU A 132 2.50 7.20 5.43
CA GLU A 132 2.96 5.90 4.93
C GLU A 132 3.00 4.84 6.04
N GLN A 133 3.45 5.23 7.24
CA GLN A 133 3.42 4.34 8.40
C GLN A 133 2.00 3.90 8.76
N ALA A 134 1.05 4.83 8.75
CA ALA A 134 -0.36 4.51 9.03
C ALA A 134 -0.93 3.54 8.00
N GLU A 135 -0.65 3.78 6.72
CA GLU A 135 -1.10 2.90 5.64
C GLU A 135 -0.49 1.50 5.74
N PHE A 136 0.80 1.41 6.04
CA PHE A 136 1.47 0.14 6.29
C PHE A 136 0.77 -0.68 7.37
N PHE A 137 0.51 -0.07 8.54
CA PHE A 137 -0.16 -0.75 9.65
C PHE A 137 -1.59 -1.16 9.29
N TYR A 138 -2.34 -0.32 8.57
CA TYR A 138 -3.69 -0.65 8.13
C TYR A 138 -3.70 -1.89 7.22
N MET A 139 -2.80 -1.92 6.24
CA MET A 139 -2.70 -3.03 5.28
C MET A 139 -2.19 -4.30 5.95
N LEU A 140 -1.17 -4.20 6.82
CA LEU A 140 -0.68 -5.33 7.61
C LEU A 140 -1.77 -5.91 8.52
N GLY A 141 -2.61 -5.06 9.13
CA GLY A 141 -3.76 -5.48 9.92
C GLY A 141 -4.75 -6.32 9.10
N CYS A 142 -5.05 -5.89 7.88
CA CYS A 142 -5.92 -6.64 6.96
C CYS A 142 -5.36 -8.03 6.64
N VAL A 143 -4.06 -8.13 6.33
CA VAL A 143 -3.43 -9.42 5.99
C VAL A 143 -3.29 -10.34 7.21
N LYS A 144 -2.95 -9.79 8.39
CA LYS A 144 -2.94 -10.56 9.65
C LYS A 144 -4.32 -11.12 9.96
N TYR A 145 -5.38 -10.37 9.67
CA TYR A 145 -6.75 -10.85 9.87
C TYR A 145 -7.07 -12.04 8.97
N GLU A 146 -6.77 -11.93 7.67
CA GLU A 146 -6.94 -13.01 6.69
C GLU A 146 -6.10 -14.25 7.03
N SER A 147 -4.96 -14.04 7.71
CA SER A 147 -4.06 -15.10 8.19
C SER A 147 -4.43 -15.66 9.58
N PHE A 148 -5.67 -15.44 10.05
CA PHE A 148 -6.18 -15.91 11.35
C PHE A 148 -5.48 -15.34 12.60
N GLN A 149 -4.74 -14.24 12.47
CA GLN A 149 -4.08 -13.54 13.58
C GLN A 149 -4.93 -12.37 14.07
N GLY A 150 -6.19 -12.64 14.43
CA GLY A 150 -7.21 -11.60 14.64
C GLY A 150 -6.88 -10.56 15.72
N THR A 151 -6.26 -10.96 16.83
CA THR A 151 -5.87 -10.02 17.90
C THR A 151 -4.74 -9.08 17.46
N LEU A 152 -3.75 -9.61 16.74
CA LEU A 152 -2.67 -8.81 16.16
C LEU A 152 -3.20 -7.88 15.07
N ALA A 153 -4.16 -8.36 14.27
CA ALA A 153 -4.82 -7.54 13.25
C ALA A 153 -5.50 -6.31 13.84
N LEU A 154 -6.26 -6.47 14.93
CA LEU A 154 -6.90 -5.35 15.63
C LEU A 154 -5.87 -4.32 16.10
N LYS A 155 -4.75 -4.79 16.67
CA LYS A 155 -3.67 -3.91 17.13
C LYS A 155 -3.08 -3.07 15.98
N GLU A 156 -2.82 -3.66 14.82
CA GLU A 156 -2.26 -2.90 13.70
C GLU A 156 -3.26 -1.88 13.13
N VAL A 157 -4.53 -2.25 13.00
CA VAL A 157 -5.55 -1.30 12.51
C VAL A 157 -5.75 -0.15 13.51
N GLU A 158 -5.65 -0.42 14.82
CA GLU A 158 -5.69 0.62 15.86
C GLU A 158 -4.46 1.54 15.78
N ASN A 159 -3.26 1.00 15.57
CA ASN A 159 -2.04 1.80 15.33
C ASN A 159 -2.22 2.74 14.13
N ALA A 160 -2.76 2.22 13.02
CA ALA A 160 -3.06 3.01 11.84
C ALA A 160 -4.05 4.14 12.14
N LYS A 161 -5.17 3.82 12.81
CA LYS A 161 -6.20 4.78 13.22
C LYS A 161 -5.58 5.93 14.02
N GLN A 162 -4.78 5.62 15.05
CA GLN A 162 -4.15 6.61 15.91
C GLN A 162 -3.24 7.57 15.14
N ILE A 163 -2.58 7.12 14.07
CA ILE A 163 -1.74 7.98 13.24
C ILE A 163 -2.61 8.85 12.31
N PHE A 164 -3.61 8.25 11.63
CA PHE A 164 -4.53 9.00 10.76
C PHE A 164 -5.31 10.09 11.53
N SER A 165 -5.74 9.81 12.76
CA SER A 165 -6.49 10.75 13.59
C SER A 165 -5.72 12.01 14.01
N ARG A 166 -4.41 12.10 13.73
CA ARG A 166 -3.61 13.29 14.04
C ARG A 166 -3.86 14.46 13.08
N ASP A 167 -4.48 14.20 11.94
CA ASP A 167 -4.70 15.21 10.90
C ASP A 167 -6.09 15.02 10.26
N SER A 168 -6.88 16.09 10.26
CA SER A 168 -8.27 16.07 9.78
C SER A 168 -8.39 15.73 8.30
N LYS A 169 -7.33 15.92 7.50
CA LYS A 169 -7.34 15.57 6.08
C LYS A 169 -7.52 14.07 5.82
N TYR A 170 -7.28 13.21 6.84
CA TYR A 170 -7.38 11.75 6.73
C TYR A 170 -8.65 11.18 7.38
N ILE A 171 -9.71 12.00 7.53
CA ILE A 171 -10.99 11.57 8.12
C ILE A 171 -11.58 10.33 7.43
N THR A 172 -11.44 10.23 6.11
CA THR A 172 -11.86 9.05 5.35
C THR A 172 -11.09 7.81 5.79
N ASN A 173 -9.77 7.89 5.95
CA ASN A 173 -8.94 6.78 6.42
C ASN A 173 -9.29 6.36 7.85
N VAL A 174 -9.61 7.30 8.74
CA VAL A 174 -10.10 7.01 10.10
C VAL A 174 -11.39 6.20 10.03
N ALA A 175 -12.37 6.63 9.24
CA ALA A 175 -13.63 5.91 9.07
C ALA A 175 -13.41 4.49 8.50
N PHE A 176 -12.47 4.32 7.56
CA PHE A 176 -12.08 2.99 7.08
C PHE A 176 -11.49 2.11 8.18
N CYS A 177 -10.65 2.66 9.07
CA CYS A 177 -10.11 1.91 10.19
C CYS A 177 -11.22 1.47 11.16
N GLU A 178 -12.15 2.37 11.49
CA GLU A 178 -13.30 2.06 12.37
C GLU A 178 -14.17 0.95 11.80
N ASN A 179 -14.58 1.08 10.53
CA ASN A 179 -15.35 0.05 9.85
C ASN A 179 -14.62 -1.31 9.82
N THR A 180 -13.29 -1.28 9.65
CA THR A 180 -12.46 -2.50 9.62
C THR A 180 -12.38 -3.14 11.01
N LEU A 181 -12.19 -2.36 12.06
CA LEU A 181 -12.17 -2.83 13.45
C LEU A 181 -13.51 -3.47 13.84
N ASP A 182 -14.62 -2.78 13.54
CA ASP A 182 -15.96 -3.30 13.82
C ASP A 182 -16.23 -4.62 13.12
N LEU A 183 -15.82 -4.73 11.84
CA LEU A 183 -15.92 -5.97 11.08
C LEU A 183 -15.10 -7.10 11.71
N PHE A 184 -13.86 -6.83 12.11
CA PHE A 184 -12.98 -7.82 12.73
C PHE A 184 -13.55 -8.30 14.06
N ILE A 185 -13.99 -7.38 14.92
CA ILE A 185 -14.58 -7.68 16.22
C ILE A 185 -15.86 -8.51 16.05
N HIS A 186 -16.75 -8.11 15.15
CA HIS A 186 -18.00 -8.82 14.88
C HIS A 186 -17.73 -10.28 14.45
N LYS A 187 -16.83 -10.47 13.48
CA LYS A 187 -16.46 -11.80 12.99
C LYS A 187 -15.77 -12.65 14.07
N LEU A 188 -14.88 -12.07 14.89
CA LEU A 188 -14.22 -12.78 15.99
C LEU A 188 -15.24 -13.25 17.05
N LYS A 189 -16.19 -12.40 17.43
CA LYS A 189 -17.29 -12.76 18.34
C LYS A 189 -18.11 -13.93 17.78
N ASN A 190 -18.50 -13.85 16.51
CA ASN A 190 -19.26 -14.92 15.85
C ASN A 190 -18.49 -16.24 15.77
N PHE A 191 -17.18 -16.18 15.51
CA PHE A 191 -16.32 -17.37 15.49
C PHE A 191 -16.24 -18.04 16.87
N LEU A 192 -16.07 -17.26 17.94
CA LEU A 192 -16.08 -17.76 19.31
C LEU A 192 -17.43 -18.38 19.70
N LEU A 193 -18.54 -17.74 19.30
CA LEU A 193 -19.89 -18.27 19.54
C LEU A 193 -20.13 -19.60 18.80
N ARG A 194 -19.71 -19.71 17.54
CA ARG A 194 -19.83 -20.98 16.79
C ARG A 194 -19.00 -22.10 17.42
N LYS A 195 -17.79 -21.79 17.88
CA LYS A 195 -16.95 -22.76 18.62
C LYS A 195 -17.61 -23.23 19.91
N SER A 196 -18.22 -22.34 20.69
CA SER A 196 -18.87 -22.73 21.95
C SER A 196 -20.11 -23.61 21.75
N ILE A 197 -20.84 -23.43 20.64
CA ILE A 197 -21.94 -24.32 20.24
C ILE A 197 -21.39 -25.68 19.81
N PHE A 198 -20.33 -25.72 19.00
CA PHE A 198 -19.76 -26.96 18.48
C PHE A 198 -19.10 -27.84 19.56
N ILE A 199 -18.54 -27.25 20.62
CA ILE A 199 -17.92 -27.98 21.74
C ILE A 199 -18.98 -28.54 22.71
N ARG A 200 -20.24 -28.09 22.64
CA ARG A 200 -21.34 -28.54 23.52
C ARG A 200 -22.15 -29.72 22.97
N HIS A 201 -21.75 -30.29 21.83
CA HIS A 201 -22.31 -31.50 21.24
C HIS A 201 -21.22 -32.55 21.08
#